data_AF-A0A9N9XGW6-F1
#
_entry.id   AF-A0A9N9XGW6-F1
#
_cell.length_a   1.000
_cell.length_b   1.000
_cell.length_c   1.000
_cell.angle_alpha   90.00
_cell.angle_beta   90.00
_cell.angle_gamma   90.00
#
_symmetry.space_group_name_H-M   'P 1'
#
loop_
_entity.id
_entity.type
_entity.pdbx_description
1 polymer ?
#
loop_
_entity_poly.entity_id
_entity_poly.type
_entity_poly.pdbx_seq_one_letter_code
_entity_poly.pdbx_strand_id
1 'polypeptide(L)'
;MKFIFLLFLVAAVNARLPSPDSLARIERPFTVADCYLPHETEPCEDKDKGTILVYKWDVRDNNCVQALYYVGCKATKNLFGSYQECLYTAGPVCQRSPVGVLQK
;
A
#
# COMPACT_ATOMS: atom_id res chain seq x y z
N MET A 1 -41.65 0.70 -26.11
CA MET A 1 -40.47 1.40 -26.68
C MET A 1 -39.70 2.28 -25.69
N LYS A 2 -40.30 2.82 -24.61
CA LYS A 2 -39.64 3.74 -23.66
C LYS A 2 -38.87 3.03 -22.51
N PHE A 3 -39.28 1.81 -22.16
CA PHE A 3 -38.65 0.99 -21.11
C PHE A 3 -37.28 0.41 -21.51
N ILE A 4 -37.06 0.18 -22.81
CA ILE A 4 -35.78 -0.34 -23.31
C ILE A 4 -34.66 0.69 -23.08
N PHE A 5 -34.91 1.97 -23.34
CA PHE A 5 -33.96 3.06 -23.06
C PHE A 5 -33.64 3.18 -21.56
N LEU A 6 -34.61 2.98 -20.68
CA LEU A 6 -34.40 2.99 -19.23
C LEU A 6 -33.50 1.82 -18.77
N LEU A 7 -33.69 0.63 -19.33
CA LEU A 7 -32.85 -0.53 -19.04
C LEU A 7 -31.39 -0.33 -19.47
N PHE A 8 -31.17 0.28 -20.65
CA PHE A 8 -29.81 0.61 -21.11
C PHE A 8 -29.12 1.66 -20.23
N LEU A 9 -29.86 2.64 -19.71
CA LEU A 9 -29.31 3.63 -18.78
C LEU A 9 -28.92 3.00 -17.43
N VAL A 10 -29.77 2.12 -16.89
CA VAL A 10 -29.47 1.42 -15.62
C VAL A 10 -28.23 0.52 -15.76
N ALA A 11 -28.10 -0.20 -16.88
CA ALA A 11 -26.92 -1.02 -17.16
C ALA A 11 -25.62 -0.19 -17.27
N ALA A 12 -25.68 0.98 -17.92
CA ALA A 12 -24.53 1.87 -18.06
C ALA A 12 -24.06 2.48 -16.73
N VAL A 13 -24.98 2.71 -15.78
CA VAL A 13 -24.64 3.22 -14.43
C VAL A 13 -23.97 2.13 -13.59
N ASN A 14 -24.46 0.90 -13.64
CA ASN A 14 -23.86 -0.23 -12.91
C ASN A 14 -22.44 -0.59 -13.38
N ALA A 15 -22.12 -0.34 -14.65
CA ALA A 15 -20.77 -0.53 -15.21
C ALA A 15 -19.75 0.53 -14.77
N ARG A 16 -20.21 1.64 -14.15
CA ARG A 16 -19.34 2.73 -13.65
C ARG A 16 -19.17 2.73 -12.13
N LEU A 17 -19.88 1.84 -11.42
CA LEU A 17 -19.65 1.70 -9.99
C LEU A 17 -18.30 0.99 -9.80
N PRO A 18 -17.38 1.58 -9.02
CA PRO A 18 -16.17 0.88 -8.61
C PRO A 18 -16.59 -0.43 -7.96
N SER A 19 -15.91 -1.53 -8.29
CA SER A 19 -16.10 -2.80 -7.58
C SER A 19 -15.97 -2.53 -6.06
N PRO A 20 -16.77 -3.20 -5.20
CA PRO A 20 -16.55 -3.19 -3.76
C PRO A 20 -15.08 -3.45 -3.38
N ASP A 21 -14.35 -4.24 -4.17
CA ASP A 21 -12.90 -4.48 -4.01
C ASP A 21 -12.04 -3.22 -4.20
N SER A 22 -12.47 -2.29 -5.07
CA SER A 22 -11.80 -1.00 -5.27
C SER A 22 -12.03 -0.04 -4.10
N LEU A 23 -13.17 -0.14 -3.43
CA LEU A 23 -13.50 0.63 -2.23
C LEU A 23 -12.90 0.03 -0.95
N ALA A 24 -12.58 -1.27 -0.94
CA ALA A 24 -11.82 -1.89 0.15
C ALA A 24 -10.37 -1.39 0.25
N ARG A 25 -9.83 -0.81 -0.83
CA ARG A 25 -8.59 -0.02 -0.83
C ARG A 25 -8.78 1.42 -0.32
N ILE A 26 -9.97 1.79 0.17
CA ILE A 26 -10.11 2.82 1.20
C ILE A 26 -9.60 2.18 2.51
N GLU A 27 -8.29 2.03 2.47
CA GLU A 27 -7.46 1.23 3.34
C GLU A 27 -7.42 1.89 4.71
N ARG A 28 -7.50 1.09 5.77
CA ARG A 28 -7.29 1.59 7.14
C ARG A 28 -6.04 2.50 7.21
N PRO A 29 -6.02 3.54 8.06
CA PRO A 29 -4.86 4.40 8.24
C PRO A 29 -3.58 3.59 8.47
N PHE A 30 -2.43 4.15 8.08
CA PHE A 30 -1.14 3.62 8.46
C PHE A 30 -0.99 3.70 9.99
N THR A 31 -0.58 2.60 10.61
CA THR A 31 -0.51 2.46 12.07
C THR A 31 0.90 2.07 12.51
N VAL A 32 1.16 2.14 13.82
CA VAL A 32 2.44 1.73 14.41
C VAL A 32 2.79 0.28 14.05
N ALA A 33 1.81 -0.61 13.89
CA ALA A 33 2.07 -1.99 13.48
C ALA A 33 2.68 -2.09 12.09
N ASP A 34 2.32 -1.18 11.18
CA ASP A 34 2.80 -1.17 9.80
C ASP A 34 4.29 -0.78 9.72
N CYS A 35 4.81 -0.04 10.70
CA CYS A 35 6.24 0.31 10.80
C CYS A 35 7.16 -0.92 10.83
N TYR A 36 6.64 -2.06 11.29
CA TYR A 36 7.40 -3.29 11.49
C TYR A 36 7.18 -4.32 10.39
N LEU A 37 6.33 -4.02 9.40
CA LEU A 37 6.12 -4.91 8.28
C LEU A 37 7.30 -4.84 7.30
N PRO A 38 7.67 -5.96 6.66
CA PRO A 38 8.49 -5.91 5.45
C PRO A 38 7.74 -5.16 4.34
N HIS A 39 8.41 -4.72 3.27
CA HIS A 39 7.74 -4.06 2.14
C HIS A 39 6.85 -5.02 1.32
N GLU A 40 7.09 -6.32 1.41
CA GLU A 40 6.28 -7.37 0.79
C GLU A 40 6.11 -8.57 1.73
N THR A 41 5.02 -9.33 1.55
CA THR A 41 4.74 -10.54 2.32
C THR A 41 5.59 -11.70 1.79
N GLU A 42 6.14 -12.50 2.70
CA GLU A 42 6.80 -13.77 2.37
C GLU A 42 5.91 -14.96 2.76
N PRO A 43 5.95 -16.10 2.03
CA PRO A 43 6.75 -16.32 0.84
C PRO A 43 6.22 -15.55 -0.37
N CYS A 44 7.12 -15.00 -1.19
CA CYS A 44 6.73 -14.56 -2.52
C CYS A 44 7.00 -15.63 -3.58
N GLU A 45 5.93 -16.06 -4.25
CA GLU A 45 5.94 -17.12 -5.27
C GLU A 45 6.25 -16.58 -6.68
N ASP A 46 6.05 -15.27 -6.91
CA ASP A 46 6.08 -14.64 -8.23
C ASP A 46 7.38 -13.84 -8.51
N LYS A 47 8.54 -14.30 -8.01
CA LYS A 47 9.82 -13.56 -8.10
C LYS A 47 10.36 -13.38 -9.53
N ASP A 48 9.83 -14.13 -10.50
CA ASP A 48 10.31 -14.14 -11.90
C ASP A 48 9.80 -12.96 -12.74
N LYS A 49 8.85 -12.16 -12.23
CA LYS A 49 8.26 -11.03 -12.97
C LYS A 49 9.11 -9.75 -12.93
N GLY A 50 10.26 -9.79 -12.25
CA GLY A 50 11.22 -8.70 -12.14
C GLY A 50 11.14 -7.91 -10.84
N THR A 51 12.02 -6.92 -10.69
CA THR A 51 12.12 -6.08 -9.49
C THR A 51 12.04 -4.59 -9.83
N ILE A 52 11.49 -3.82 -8.89
CA ILE A 52 11.48 -2.35 -8.96
C ILE A 52 12.03 -1.76 -7.67
N LEU A 53 12.62 -0.56 -7.79
CA LEU A 53 13.09 0.20 -6.64
C LEU A 53 11.91 0.90 -5.96
N VAL A 54 11.74 0.65 -4.67
CA VAL A 54 10.71 1.26 -3.82
C VAL A 54 11.35 1.83 -2.56
N TYR A 55 10.54 2.45 -1.71
CA TYR A 55 10.94 2.88 -0.37
C TYR A 55 10.13 2.15 0.71
N LYS A 56 10.74 1.92 1.86
CA LYS A 56 10.10 1.41 3.07
C LYS A 56 10.61 2.18 4.29
N TRP A 57 9.81 2.22 5.35
CA TRP A 57 10.31 2.62 6.66
C TRP A 57 11.24 1.53 7.20
N ASP A 58 12.39 1.93 7.71
CA ASP A 58 13.28 1.08 8.49
C ASP A 58 13.36 1.57 9.93
N VAL A 59 12.92 0.70 10.86
CA VAL A 59 12.88 1.03 12.29
C VAL A 59 14.28 1.11 12.92
N ARG A 60 15.30 0.51 12.30
CA ARG A 60 16.68 0.56 12.80
C ARG A 60 17.34 1.87 12.39
N ASP A 61 17.16 2.27 11.14
CA ASP A 61 17.70 3.53 10.63
C ASP A 61 16.82 4.74 11.02
N ASN A 62 15.64 4.47 11.59
CA ASN A 62 14.61 5.45 11.95
C ASN A 62 14.30 6.41 10.78
N ASN A 63 14.30 5.86 9.57
CA ASN A 63 14.17 6.62 8.33
C ASN A 63 13.61 5.75 7.20
N CYS A 64 13.24 6.38 6.09
CA CYS A 64 12.89 5.70 4.86
C CYS A 64 14.13 5.27 4.10
N VAL A 65 14.18 4.01 3.69
CA VAL A 65 15.29 3.40 2.95
C VAL A 65 14.79 2.80 1.64
N GLN A 66 15.68 2.69 0.66
CA GLN A 66 15.37 2.00 -0.58
C GLN A 66 15.29 0.48 -0.37
N ALA A 67 14.39 -0.17 -1.10
CA ALA A 67 14.26 -1.62 -1.13
C ALA A 67 13.93 -2.10 -2.55
N LEU A 68 14.24 -3.36 -2.85
CA LEU A 68 13.81 -4.03 -4.07
C LEU A 68 12.50 -4.75 -3.80
N TYR A 69 11.45 -4.35 -4.50
CA TYR A 69 10.17 -5.04 -4.51
C TYR A 69 10.09 -5.95 -5.71
N TYR A 70 9.73 -7.20 -5.49
CA TYR A 70 9.49 -8.15 -6.57
C TYR A 70 8.07 -7.94 -7.10
N VAL A 71 7.98 -7.59 -8.38
CA VAL A 71 6.70 -7.34 -9.05
C VAL A 71 5.89 -8.63 -9.01
N GLY A 72 4.62 -8.56 -8.58
CA GLY A 72 3.77 -9.74 -8.43
C GLY A 72 3.72 -10.33 -7.02
N CYS A 73 4.64 -9.94 -6.12
CA CYS A 73 4.49 -10.25 -4.71
C CYS A 73 3.35 -9.47 -4.07
N LYS A 74 2.94 -9.86 -2.87
CA LYS A 74 1.94 -9.11 -2.10
C LYS A 74 2.61 -7.99 -1.31
N ALA A 75 2.51 -6.75 -1.81
CA ALA A 75 2.94 -5.56 -1.08
C ALA A 75 2.26 -5.46 0.30
N THR A 76 2.99 -4.98 1.29
CA THR A 76 2.41 -4.54 2.56
C THR A 76 2.16 -3.03 2.53
N LYS A 77 1.66 -2.47 3.63
CA LYS A 77 1.54 -1.02 3.80
C LYS A 77 2.89 -0.30 4.00
N ASN A 78 3.98 -1.03 4.26
CA ASN A 78 5.33 -0.48 4.36
C ASN A 78 6.06 -0.50 3.02
N LEU A 79 5.36 -0.15 1.94
CA LEU A 79 5.90 -0.03 0.60
C LEU A 79 5.38 1.27 -0.01
N PHE A 80 6.32 2.10 -0.46
CA PHE A 80 6.04 3.43 -0.99
C PHE A 80 6.73 3.60 -2.32
N GLY A 81 6.08 4.31 -3.25
CA GLY A 81 6.64 4.60 -4.57
C GLY A 81 7.73 5.67 -4.52
N SER A 82 7.80 6.45 -3.43
CA SER A 82 8.78 7.52 -3.26
C SER A 82 9.22 7.70 -1.81
N TYR A 83 10.41 8.27 -1.64
CA TYR A 83 10.94 8.66 -0.33
C TYR A 83 10.01 9.64 0.40
N GLN A 84 9.45 10.61 -0.33
CA GLN A 84 8.57 11.64 0.23
C GLN A 84 7.25 11.05 0.74
N GLU A 85 6.65 10.13 -0.01
CA GLU A 85 5.44 9.41 0.40
C GLU A 85 5.68 8.59 1.66
N CYS A 86 6.80 7.87 1.72
CA CYS A 86 7.22 7.12 2.89
C CYS A 86 7.38 8.03 4.11
N LEU A 87 8.14 9.13 3.98
CA LEU A 87 8.37 10.04 5.10
C LEU A 87 7.08 10.68 5.61
N TYR A 88 6.21 11.13 4.70
CA TYR A 88 4.96 11.78 5.06
C TYR A 88 3.98 10.81 5.75
N THR A 89 3.96 9.54 5.33
CA THR A 89 3.03 8.53 5.83
C THR A 89 3.56 7.85 7.09
N ALA A 90 4.78 7.31 7.02
CA ALA A 90 5.37 6.50 8.08
C ALA A 90 6.08 7.34 9.14
N GLY A 91 6.76 8.43 8.77
CA GLY A 91 7.57 9.24 9.68
C GLY A 91 6.83 9.69 10.96
N PRO A 92 5.68 10.38 10.85
CA PRO A 92 4.90 10.82 12.01
C PRO A 92 4.41 9.70 12.93
N VAL A 93 4.25 8.48 12.39
CA VAL A 93 3.73 7.32 13.11
C VAL A 93 4.86 6.51 13.75
N CYS A 94 5.94 6.27 13.00
CA CYS A 94 7.01 5.35 13.37
C CYS A 94 8.09 5.99 14.23
N GLN A 95 8.42 7.28 14.03
CA GLN A 95 9.42 7.98 14.85
C GLN A 95 8.99 8.16 16.31
N ARG A 96 7.68 8.09 16.57
CA ARG A 96 7.10 8.15 17.92
C ARG A 96 6.90 6.78 18.56
N SER A 97 7.26 5.70 17.86
CA SER A 97 7.13 4.34 18.37
C SER A 97 8.15 4.08 19.49
N PRO A 98 7.78 3.37 20.58
CA PRO A 98 8.65 3.15 21.75
C PRO A 98 10.05 2.60 21.43
N VAL A 99 10.19 1.86 20.32
CA VAL A 99 11.48 1.27 19.91
C VAL A 99 12.43 2.30 19.29
N GLY A 100 11.91 3.33 18.60
CA GLY A 100 12.75 4.41 18.03
C GLY A 100 13.45 5.27 19.10
N VAL A 101 12.98 5.19 20.35
CA VAL A 101 13.58 5.85 21.52
C VAL A 101 14.71 5.03 22.13
N LEU A 102 14.72 3.70 21.93
CA LEU A 102 15.70 2.79 22.54
C LEU A 102 17.00 2.59 21.73
N GLN A 103 17.11 3.20 20.55
CA GLN A 103 18.30 3.12 19.70
C GLN A 103 19.08 4.45 19.61
N LYS A 104 18.82 5.40 20.50
CA LYS A 104 19.57 6.67 20.59
C LYS A 104 20.54 6.67 21.76
#